data_AF-A0A975Y8Z9-F1
#
_entry.id   AF-A0A975Y8Z9-F1
#
_cell.length_a   1.000
_cell.length_b   1.000
_cell.length_c   1.000
_cell.angle_alpha   90.00
_cell.angle_beta   90.00
_cell.angle_gamma   90.00
#
_symmetry.space_group_name_H-M   'P 1'
#
loop_
_entity.id
_entity.type
_entity.pdbx_description
1 polymer ?
#
loop_
_entity_poly.entity_id
_entity_poly.type
_entity_poly.pdbx_seq_one_letter_code
_entity_poly.pdbx_strand_id
1 'polypeptide(L)'
;MSTIEPLDHSIERITQWIRSQSQVDIPPLNTPASEADITSLGQAIGLEPPPPLATLLRFSNGLDWYRLFPAGEGLMSCARIERIYTRNLEIARQNEDPNWWRTEWIPFAERYEGHEGFLIDAGNPTHPILKYTEADYPRPYAPSMARLLHALAAALHGTQNDPELPFAGRSASMVDGLIDWS
;
A
#
# COMPACT_ATOMS: atom_id res chain seq x y z
N MET A 1 -25.46 -1.16 -1.69
CA MET A 1 -24.09 -0.98 -1.13
C MET A 1 -23.39 -2.31 -1.27
N SER A 2 -22.28 -2.36 -2.01
CA SER A 2 -21.47 -3.59 -2.10
C SER A 2 -20.90 -3.90 -0.72
N THR A 3 -21.04 -5.14 -0.26
CA THR A 3 -20.48 -5.56 1.02
C THR A 3 -18.97 -5.58 0.90
N ILE A 4 -18.27 -4.74 1.68
CA ILE A 4 -16.81 -4.76 1.76
C ILE A 4 -16.40 -6.07 2.42
N GLU A 5 -15.59 -6.86 1.74
CA GLU A 5 -15.09 -8.13 2.27
C GLU A 5 -13.99 -7.88 3.33
N PRO A 6 -13.74 -8.86 4.21
CA PRO A 6 -12.60 -8.82 5.13
C PRO A 6 -11.27 -8.55 4.41
N LEU A 7 -10.35 -7.89 5.12
CA LEU A 7 -9.05 -7.46 4.57
C LEU A 7 -8.23 -8.64 4.04
N ASP A 8 -8.17 -9.71 4.82
CA ASP A 8 -7.51 -10.98 4.52
C ASP A 8 -8.06 -11.63 3.25
N HIS A 9 -9.38 -11.65 3.07
CA HIS A 9 -10.00 -12.15 1.83
C HIS A 9 -9.58 -11.33 0.60
N SER A 10 -9.53 -10.00 0.72
CA SER A 10 -9.09 -9.13 -0.39
C SER A 10 -7.64 -9.41 -0.77
N ILE A 11 -6.77 -9.57 0.23
CA ILE A 11 -5.35 -9.89 0.07
C ILE A 11 -5.16 -11.26 -0.59
N GLU A 12 -5.91 -12.27 -0.16
CA GLU A 12 -5.87 -13.61 -0.75
C GLU A 12 -6.26 -13.58 -2.23
N ARG A 13 -7.33 -12.84 -2.58
CA ARG A 13 -7.77 -12.68 -3.97
C ARG A 13 -6.71 -11.99 -4.82
N ILE A 14 -6.12 -10.89 -4.34
CA ILE A 14 -5.02 -10.20 -5.03
C ILE A 14 -3.89 -11.19 -5.35
N THR A 15 -3.53 -12.04 -4.39
CA THR A 15 -2.45 -13.01 -4.59
C THR A 15 -2.80 -14.15 -5.50
N GLN A 16 -4.02 -14.68 -5.38
CA GLN A 16 -4.50 -15.70 -6.30
C GLN A 16 -4.47 -15.17 -7.74
N TRP A 17 -4.85 -13.90 -7.93
CA TRP A 17 -4.72 -13.24 -9.22
C TRP A 17 -3.27 -13.17 -9.68
N ILE A 18 -2.34 -12.68 -8.87
CA ILE A 18 -0.91 -12.60 -9.23
C ILE A 18 -0.36 -13.98 -9.62
N ARG A 19 -0.65 -15.00 -8.82
CA ARG A 19 -0.19 -16.39 -9.06
C ARG A 19 -0.81 -17.03 -10.30
N SER A 20 -2.02 -16.63 -10.70
CA SER A 20 -2.70 -17.19 -11.87
C SER A 20 -2.16 -16.67 -13.20
N GLN A 21 -1.37 -15.59 -13.19
CA GLN A 21 -0.86 -14.95 -14.41
C GLN A 21 0.23 -15.76 -15.15
N SER A 22 0.59 -16.96 -14.66
CA SER A 22 1.25 -18.08 -15.36
C SER A 22 2.25 -17.75 -16.50
N GLN A 23 3.09 -16.72 -16.31
CA GLN A 23 4.25 -16.48 -17.15
C GLN A 23 5.53 -16.91 -16.43
N VAL A 24 6.46 -17.48 -17.18
CA VAL A 24 7.69 -18.15 -16.69
C VAL A 24 8.62 -17.21 -15.91
N ASP A 25 8.42 -15.89 -16.04
CA ASP A 25 9.33 -14.87 -15.50
C ASP A 25 8.68 -13.96 -14.45
N ILE A 26 7.59 -14.38 -13.79
CA ILE A 26 7.03 -13.61 -12.66
C ILE A 26 7.85 -13.92 -11.40
N PRO A 27 8.55 -12.94 -10.79
CA PRO A 27 9.25 -13.19 -9.55
C PRO A 27 8.30 -13.67 -8.43
N PRO A 28 8.78 -14.49 -7.48
CA PRO A 28 7.94 -14.93 -6.38
C PRO A 28 7.51 -13.75 -5.51
N LEU A 29 6.35 -13.86 -4.86
CA LEU A 29 5.98 -12.94 -3.78
C LEU A 29 7.08 -12.95 -2.71
N ASN A 30 7.36 -11.79 -2.12
CA ASN A 30 8.34 -11.72 -1.05
C ASN A 30 7.90 -12.60 0.13
N THR A 31 8.87 -13.06 0.91
CA THR A 31 8.55 -13.77 2.15
C THR A 31 7.74 -12.83 3.06
N PRO A 32 6.68 -13.32 3.72
CA PRO A 32 5.96 -12.53 4.71
C PRO A 32 6.84 -11.94 5.79
N ALA A 33 6.46 -10.78 6.32
CA ALA A 33 7.13 -10.22 7.49
C ALA A 33 6.87 -11.10 8.72
N SER A 34 7.92 -11.40 9.47
CA SER A 34 7.80 -12.08 10.76
C SER A 34 7.30 -11.10 11.83
N GLU A 35 6.82 -11.62 12.96
CA GLU A 35 6.49 -10.77 14.12
C GLU A 35 7.70 -9.95 14.60
N ALA A 36 8.91 -10.50 14.47
CA ALA A 36 10.14 -9.79 14.80
C ALA A 36 10.38 -8.59 13.86
N ASP A 37 10.09 -8.74 12.57
CA ASP A 37 10.19 -7.64 11.59
C ASP A 37 9.18 -6.52 11.89
N ILE A 38 7.93 -6.88 12.19
CA ILE A 38 6.87 -5.92 12.50
C ILE A 38 7.15 -5.20 13.84
N THR A 39 7.63 -5.94 14.85
CA THR A 39 8.04 -5.36 16.13
C THR A 39 9.22 -4.40 15.94
N SER A 40 10.23 -4.80 15.15
CA SER A 40 11.40 -3.96 14.86
C SER A 40 11.01 -2.70 14.10
N LEU A 41 10.09 -2.80 13.13
CA LEU A 41 9.51 -1.64 12.45
C LEU A 41 8.87 -0.70 13.45
N GLY A 42 8.01 -1.22 14.34
CA GLY A 42 7.31 -0.38 15.32
C GLY A 42 8.25 0.33 16.29
N GLN A 43 9.31 -0.36 16.72
CA GLN A 43 10.37 0.24 17.53
C GLN A 43 11.13 1.34 16.77
N ALA A 44 11.46 1.11 15.50
CA ALA A 44 12.22 2.06 14.70
C ALA A 44 11.44 3.35 14.39
N ILE A 45 10.13 3.24 14.10
CA ILE A 45 9.28 4.40 13.79
C ILE A 45 8.66 5.05 15.04
N GLY A 46 8.81 4.42 16.22
CA GLY A 46 8.27 4.89 17.50
C GLY A 46 6.75 4.73 17.62
N LEU A 47 6.13 3.87 16.80
CA LEU A 47 4.69 3.67 16.72
C LEU A 47 4.39 2.23 16.31
N GLU A 48 3.41 1.59 16.97
CA GLU A 48 2.96 0.26 16.57
C GLU A 48 2.25 0.33 15.21
N PRO A 49 2.65 -0.48 14.20
CA PRO A 49 1.93 -0.55 12.94
C PRO A 49 0.47 -0.93 13.16
N PRO A 50 -0.51 -0.14 12.67
CA PRO A 50 -1.91 -0.42 12.90
C PRO A 50 -2.30 -1.79 12.32
N PRO A 51 -3.30 -2.50 12.91
CA PRO A 51 -3.59 -3.88 12.55
C PRO A 51 -3.76 -4.16 11.04
N PRO A 52 -4.42 -3.30 10.24
CA PRO A 52 -4.51 -3.51 8.79
C PRO A 52 -3.14 -3.55 8.09
N LEU A 53 -2.22 -2.66 8.48
CA LEU A 53 -0.87 -2.64 7.92
C LEU A 53 -0.07 -3.87 8.35
N ALA A 54 -0.16 -4.26 9.63
CA ALA A 54 0.49 -5.47 10.13
C ALA A 54 -0.02 -6.72 9.40
N THR A 55 -1.33 -6.84 9.15
CA THR A 55 -1.92 -7.92 8.35
C THR A 55 -1.38 -7.94 6.92
N LEU A 56 -1.25 -6.78 6.28
CA LEU A 56 -0.67 -6.68 4.94
C LEU A 56 0.81 -7.10 4.89
N LEU A 57 1.59 -6.73 5.91
CA LEU A 57 3.01 -7.12 6.01
C LEU A 57 3.20 -8.62 6.29
N ARG A 58 2.35 -9.21 7.14
CA ARG A 58 2.26 -10.67 7.35
C ARG A 58 1.84 -11.44 6.11
N PHE A 59 1.40 -10.74 5.08
CA PHE A 59 1.09 -11.34 3.81
C PHE A 59 2.27 -11.30 2.85
N SER A 60 2.92 -10.14 2.74
CA SER A 60 4.15 -9.98 1.95
C SER A 60 4.98 -8.85 2.54
N ASN A 61 6.27 -9.10 2.79
CA ASN A 61 7.20 -8.06 3.20
C ASN A 61 7.67 -7.26 1.98
N GLY A 62 6.74 -6.51 1.38
CA GLY A 62 6.91 -5.76 0.14
C GLY A 62 6.47 -6.52 -1.10
N LEU A 63 6.07 -5.76 -2.12
CA LEU A 63 5.72 -6.14 -3.50
C LEU A 63 6.04 -4.94 -4.42
N ASP A 64 7.14 -4.25 -4.11
CA ASP A 64 7.55 -2.99 -4.71
C ASP A 64 7.76 -3.10 -6.23
N TRP A 65 8.23 -4.25 -6.67
CA TRP A 65 8.47 -4.52 -8.09
C TRP A 65 7.19 -4.78 -8.90
N TYR A 66 6.06 -5.19 -8.29
CA TYR A 66 4.85 -5.55 -9.05
C TYR A 66 4.05 -4.37 -9.61
N ARG A 67 4.30 -3.13 -9.14
CA ARG A 67 3.46 -1.97 -9.47
C ARG A 67 1.97 -2.24 -9.18
N LEU A 68 1.72 -2.75 -7.99
CA LEU A 68 0.41 -3.25 -7.56
C LEU A 68 -0.72 -2.24 -7.77
N PHE A 69 -0.45 -0.94 -7.65
CA PHE A 69 -1.46 0.09 -7.81
C PHE A 69 -1.36 0.80 -9.17
N PRO A 70 -2.45 1.42 -9.66
CA PRO A 70 -2.51 1.88 -11.04
C PRO A 70 -1.66 3.11 -11.41
N ALA A 71 -1.03 3.78 -10.45
CA ALA A 71 -0.04 4.82 -10.73
C ALA A 71 1.40 4.28 -10.56
N GLY A 72 1.56 2.96 -10.50
CA GLY A 72 2.86 2.28 -10.43
C GLY A 72 3.38 2.10 -9.01
N GLU A 73 2.58 2.36 -7.98
CA GLU A 73 2.98 2.14 -6.60
C GLU A 73 3.04 0.63 -6.29
N GLY A 74 4.07 0.20 -5.57
CA GLY A 74 4.20 -1.16 -5.06
C GLY A 74 4.23 -1.18 -3.53
N LEU A 75 3.88 -2.31 -2.92
CA LEU A 75 3.89 -2.44 -1.46
C LEU A 75 5.33 -2.37 -0.92
N MET A 76 5.52 -1.61 0.14
CA MET A 76 6.80 -1.50 0.81
C MET A 76 7.05 -2.67 1.76
N SER A 77 8.33 -3.07 1.90
CA SER A 77 8.79 -3.90 3.01
C SER A 77 8.93 -3.08 4.30
N CYS A 78 9.01 -3.73 5.46
CA CYS A 78 9.29 -3.06 6.74
C CYS A 78 10.49 -2.10 6.66
N ALA A 79 11.60 -2.57 6.08
CA ALA A 79 12.82 -1.76 5.92
C ALA A 79 12.62 -0.55 4.97
N ARG A 80 11.75 -0.67 3.96
CA ARG A 80 11.40 0.47 3.09
C ARG A 80 10.50 1.46 3.83
N ILE A 81 9.52 0.98 4.59
CA ILE A 81 8.63 1.81 5.41
C ILE A 81 9.46 2.66 6.38
N GLU A 82 10.32 2.03 7.18
CA GLU A 82 11.20 2.71 8.15
C GLU A 82 12.02 3.82 7.48
N ARG A 83 12.70 3.49 6.38
CA ARG A 83 13.53 4.44 5.64
C ARG A 83 12.75 5.64 5.12
N ILE A 84 11.60 5.41 4.49
CA ILE A 84 10.78 6.49 3.93
C ILE A 84 10.16 7.34 5.04
N TYR A 85 9.66 6.72 6.10
CA TYR A 85 9.12 7.39 7.27
C TYR A 85 10.15 8.32 7.92
N THR A 86 11.34 7.80 8.25
CA THR A 86 12.42 8.59 8.88
C THR A 86 12.89 9.72 7.97
N ARG A 87 13.05 9.45 6.66
CA ARG A 87 13.44 10.48 5.69
C ARG A 87 12.41 11.61 5.63
N ASN A 88 11.13 11.30 5.55
CA ASN A 88 10.10 12.33 5.38
C ASN A 88 9.88 13.15 6.66
N LEU A 89 9.98 12.54 7.84
CA LEU A 89 10.00 13.30 9.09
C LEU A 89 11.18 14.26 9.17
N GLU A 90 12.36 13.82 8.73
CA GLU A 90 13.55 14.67 8.70
C GLU A 90 13.38 15.84 7.71
N ILE A 91 12.81 15.61 6.53
CA ILE A 91 12.48 16.66 5.56
C ILE A 91 11.47 17.66 6.16
N ALA A 92 10.39 17.17 6.76
CA ALA A 92 9.39 18.02 7.43
C ALA A 92 10.04 18.91 8.50
N ARG A 93 10.96 18.33 9.29
CA ARG A 93 11.71 19.05 10.32
C ARG A 93 12.65 20.11 9.74
N GLN A 94 13.39 19.77 8.68
CA GLN A 94 14.33 20.68 8.02
C GLN A 94 13.63 21.86 7.34
N ASN A 95 12.42 21.63 6.81
CA ASN A 95 11.60 22.65 6.17
C ASN A 95 10.75 23.45 7.17
N GLU A 96 10.80 23.12 8.46
CA GLU A 96 9.95 23.70 9.51
C GLU A 96 8.44 23.57 9.20
N ASP A 97 8.06 22.51 8.48
CA ASP A 97 6.69 22.23 8.06
C ASP A 97 6.21 20.88 8.62
N PRO A 98 5.78 20.84 9.89
CA PRO A 98 5.29 19.60 10.51
C PRO A 98 3.96 19.12 9.92
N ASN A 99 3.28 19.92 9.09
CA ASN A 99 2.04 19.52 8.45
C ASN A 99 2.30 18.77 7.14
N TRP A 100 3.50 18.90 6.57
CA TRP A 100 3.90 18.16 5.37
C TRP A 100 3.99 16.65 5.64
N TRP A 101 4.53 16.25 6.80
CA TRP A 101 4.55 14.86 7.25
C TRP A 101 4.37 14.74 8.76
N ARG A 102 3.35 13.99 9.18
CA ARG A 102 3.03 13.75 10.60
C ARG A 102 3.60 12.43 11.10
N THR A 103 3.89 12.37 12.39
CA THR A 103 4.37 11.17 13.09
C THR A 103 3.39 10.01 13.02
N GLU A 104 2.10 10.27 12.84
CA GLU A 104 1.10 9.21 12.72
C GLU A 104 0.92 8.68 11.28
N TRP A 105 1.60 9.26 10.30
CA TRP A 105 1.46 8.88 8.89
C TRP A 105 2.52 7.87 8.49
N ILE A 106 2.11 6.61 8.36
CA ILE A 106 3.01 5.50 8.04
C ILE A 106 2.89 5.18 6.54
N PRO A 107 3.97 5.30 5.75
CA PRO A 107 3.93 4.95 4.34
C PRO A 107 3.83 3.43 4.20
N PHE A 108 3.09 2.94 3.20
CA PHE A 108 3.03 1.48 2.94
C PHE A 108 3.12 1.10 1.47
N ALA A 109 3.02 2.07 0.57
CA ALA A 109 3.25 1.88 -0.86
C ALA A 109 3.83 3.15 -1.47
N GLU A 110 4.73 3.00 -2.44
CA GLU A 110 5.36 4.11 -3.16
C GLU A 110 5.68 3.68 -4.58
N ARG A 111 5.70 4.64 -5.49
CA ARG A 111 6.17 4.44 -6.84
C ARG A 111 7.70 4.29 -6.87
N TYR A 112 8.20 3.24 -7.50
CA TYR A 112 9.63 2.90 -7.51
C TYR A 112 10.58 4.07 -7.87
N GLU A 113 10.17 4.95 -8.80
CA GLU A 113 10.97 6.10 -9.28
C GLU A 113 10.49 7.45 -8.74
N GLY A 114 9.61 7.49 -7.74
CA GLY A 114 8.96 8.72 -7.29
C GLY A 114 8.92 8.88 -5.77
N HIS A 115 8.49 10.07 -5.34
CA HIS A 115 8.17 10.41 -3.95
C HIS A 115 6.65 10.54 -3.78
N GLU A 116 5.91 9.63 -4.40
CA GLU A 116 4.45 9.56 -4.35
C GLU A 116 3.99 8.16 -3.97
N GLY A 117 2.92 8.08 -3.21
CA GLY A 117 2.53 6.83 -2.59
C GLY A 117 1.29 6.91 -1.71
N PHE A 118 1.11 5.86 -0.92
CA PHE A 118 0.04 5.75 0.05
C PHE A 118 0.55 5.73 1.49
N LEU A 119 -0.23 6.36 2.36
CA LEU A 119 -0.05 6.43 3.80
C LEU A 119 -1.26 5.82 4.49
N ILE A 120 -1.04 5.20 5.65
CA ILE A 120 -2.09 4.91 6.61
C ILE A 120 -1.98 5.90 7.76
N ASP A 121 -3.09 6.58 8.09
CA ASP A 121 -3.14 7.49 9.24
C ASP A 121 -3.42 6.70 10.52
N ALA A 122 -2.35 6.36 11.24
CA ALA A 122 -2.41 5.62 12.49
C ALA A 122 -2.95 6.45 13.66
N GLY A 123 -3.05 7.77 13.51
CA GLY A 123 -3.57 8.70 14.52
C GLY A 123 -5.09 8.78 14.52
N ASN A 124 -5.74 8.20 13.51
CA ASN A 124 -7.18 8.13 13.38
C ASN A 124 -7.68 6.69 13.65
N PRO A 125 -8.70 6.49 14.50
CA PRO A 125 -9.24 5.16 14.82
C PRO A 125 -9.73 4.34 13.62
N THR A 126 -10.14 4.99 12.52
CA THR A 126 -10.59 4.29 11.32
C THR A 126 -9.45 3.93 10.37
N HIS A 127 -8.24 4.41 10.65
CA HIS A 127 -7.04 4.24 9.84
C HIS A 127 -7.27 4.50 8.33
N PRO A 128 -7.70 5.71 7.96
CA PRO A 128 -7.92 6.06 6.57
C PRO A 128 -6.62 6.02 5.78
N ILE A 129 -6.76 5.79 4.48
CA ILE A 129 -5.64 5.83 3.54
C ILE A 129 -5.56 7.24 2.95
N LEU A 130 -4.36 7.80 3.01
CA LEU A 130 -4.03 9.06 2.35
C LEU A 130 -3.15 8.78 1.14
N LYS A 131 -3.22 9.64 0.13
CA LYS A 131 -2.29 9.68 -1.00
C LYS A 131 -1.43 10.92 -0.89
N TYR A 132 -0.13 10.78 -1.09
CA TYR A 132 0.83 11.88 -1.09
C TYR A 132 1.58 11.94 -2.42
N THR A 133 2.06 13.14 -2.75
CA THR A 133 2.96 13.40 -3.88
C THR A 133 4.10 14.29 -3.40
N GLU A 134 5.11 14.51 -4.23
CA GLU A 134 6.21 15.43 -3.91
C GLU A 134 5.73 16.89 -3.77
N ALA A 135 4.67 17.26 -4.50
CA ALA A 135 4.22 18.65 -4.63
C ALA A 135 3.01 19.00 -3.73
N ASP A 136 2.33 18.00 -3.13
CA ASP A 136 1.11 18.21 -2.38
C ASP A 136 1.16 17.53 -1.01
N TYR A 137 0.49 18.16 -0.03
CA TYR A 137 0.20 17.54 1.25
C TYR A 137 -0.62 16.25 1.07
N PRO A 138 -0.44 15.24 1.95
CA PRO A 138 -1.27 14.04 1.93
C PRO A 138 -2.77 14.36 1.97
N ARG A 139 -3.54 13.75 1.06
CA ARG A 139 -5.00 13.94 0.96
C ARG A 139 -5.75 12.62 1.17
N PRO A 140 -6.99 12.64 1.69
CA PRO A 140 -7.81 11.44 1.81
C PRO A 140 -7.98 10.72 0.47
N TYR A 141 -7.82 9.40 0.48
CA TYR A 141 -7.92 8.56 -0.72
C TYR A 141 -8.92 7.41 -0.55
N ALA A 142 -8.87 6.71 0.59
CA ALA A 142 -9.84 5.66 0.92
C ALA A 142 -10.17 5.70 2.41
N PRO A 143 -11.39 5.30 2.82
CA PRO A 143 -11.79 5.35 4.23
C PRO A 143 -11.06 4.32 5.10
N SER A 144 -10.52 3.25 4.51
CA SER A 144 -9.73 2.23 5.19
C SER A 144 -8.91 1.39 4.20
N MET A 145 -7.90 0.68 4.70
CA MET A 145 -7.13 -0.30 3.92
C MET A 145 -8.00 -1.44 3.37
N ALA A 146 -8.97 -1.91 4.16
CA ALA A 146 -9.89 -2.97 3.73
C ALA A 146 -10.68 -2.55 2.49
N ARG A 147 -11.22 -1.32 2.46
CA ARG A 147 -11.93 -0.83 1.28
C ARG A 147 -11.01 -0.66 0.07
N LEU A 148 -9.79 -0.13 0.29
CA LEU A 148 -8.79 0.01 -0.77
C LEU A 148 -8.47 -1.35 -1.41
N LEU A 149 -8.12 -2.35 -0.60
CA LEU A 149 -7.71 -3.66 -1.12
C LEU A 149 -8.89 -4.45 -1.71
N HIS A 150 -10.10 -4.30 -1.18
CA HIS A 150 -11.30 -4.87 -1.77
C HIS A 150 -11.53 -4.36 -3.20
N ALA A 151 -11.45 -3.03 -3.38
CA ALA A 151 -11.63 -2.42 -4.68
C ALA A 151 -10.49 -2.76 -5.65
N LEU A 152 -9.25 -2.85 -5.16
CA LEU A 152 -8.10 -3.34 -5.94
C LEU A 152 -8.33 -4.79 -6.39
N ALA A 153 -8.72 -5.69 -5.49
CA ALA A 153 -9.01 -7.09 -5.80
C ALA A 153 -10.12 -7.21 -6.86
N ALA A 154 -11.18 -6.41 -6.76
CA ALA A 154 -12.25 -6.36 -7.74
C ALA A 154 -11.77 -5.86 -9.12
N ALA A 155 -10.90 -4.84 -9.14
CA ALA A 155 -10.33 -4.31 -10.38
C ALA A 155 -9.43 -5.34 -11.10
N LEU A 156 -8.56 -6.02 -10.35
CA LEU A 156 -7.71 -7.10 -10.90
C LEU A 156 -8.54 -8.22 -11.56
N HIS A 157 -9.69 -8.56 -10.98
CA HIS A 157 -10.57 -9.60 -11.53
C HIS A 157 -11.58 -9.09 -12.58
N GLY A 158 -11.56 -7.80 -12.93
CA GLY A 158 -12.54 -7.21 -13.84
C GLY A 158 -13.98 -7.22 -13.32
N THR A 159 -14.20 -7.39 -12.00
CA THR A 159 -15.53 -7.49 -11.37
C THR A 159 -15.98 -6.16 -10.74
N GLN A 160 -15.56 -5.04 -11.33
CA GLN A 160 -15.49 -3.77 -10.64
C GLN A 160 -16.86 -3.13 -10.35
N ASN A 161 -17.05 -2.60 -9.12
CA ASN A 161 -18.32 -2.03 -8.67
C ASN A 161 -18.19 -0.79 -7.74
N ASP A 162 -16.99 -0.24 -7.49
CA ASP A 162 -16.83 0.93 -6.60
C ASP A 162 -16.38 2.18 -7.38
N PRO A 163 -17.31 3.08 -7.75
CA PRO A 163 -16.98 4.30 -8.51
C PRO A 163 -16.26 5.36 -7.67
N GLU A 164 -16.22 5.21 -6.34
CA GLU A 164 -15.62 6.21 -5.44
C GLU A 164 -14.09 6.05 -5.33
N LEU A 165 -13.54 4.93 -5.79
CA LEU A 165 -12.09 4.71 -5.84
C LEU A 165 -11.59 4.79 -7.29
N PRO A 166 -10.39 5.33 -7.53
CA PRO A 166 -9.91 5.66 -8.88
C PRO A 166 -9.44 4.44 -9.69
N PHE A 167 -9.81 3.25 -9.23
CA PHE A 167 -9.66 2.02 -9.99
C PHE A 167 -10.76 1.91 -11.06
N ALA A 168 -11.90 2.58 -10.86
CA ALA A 168 -13.07 2.50 -11.74
C ALA A 168 -12.71 2.66 -13.23
N GLY A 169 -13.17 1.72 -14.06
CA GLY A 169 -12.93 1.66 -15.50
C GLY A 169 -11.56 1.10 -15.91
N ARG A 170 -10.68 0.76 -14.96
CA ARG A 170 -9.37 0.18 -15.26
C ARG A 170 -9.42 -1.35 -15.30
N SER A 171 -8.61 -1.90 -16.18
CA SER A 171 -8.30 -3.32 -16.29
C SER A 171 -6.81 -3.54 -15.99
N ALA A 172 -6.48 -4.72 -15.46
CA ALA A 172 -5.12 -5.10 -15.15
C ALA A 172 -4.70 -6.34 -15.96
N SER A 173 -3.44 -6.35 -16.39
CA SER A 173 -2.81 -7.50 -17.03
C SER A 173 -1.34 -7.62 -16.59
N MET A 174 -0.71 -8.78 -16.81
CA MET A 174 0.74 -8.91 -16.60
C MET A 174 1.48 -8.72 -17.91
N VAL A 175 2.40 -7.75 -17.92
CA VAL A 175 3.30 -7.44 -19.04
C VAL A 175 4.73 -7.41 -18.50
N ASP A 176 5.60 -8.26 -19.04
CA ASP A 176 7.02 -8.37 -18.64
C ASP A 176 7.22 -8.55 -17.12
N GLY A 177 6.36 -9.34 -16.49
CA GLY A 177 6.42 -9.58 -15.04
C GLY A 177 5.90 -8.42 -14.19
N LEU A 178 5.30 -7.39 -14.78
CA LEU A 178 4.74 -6.22 -14.07
C LEU A 178 3.24 -6.15 -14.27
N ILE A 179 2.52 -5.58 -13.30
CA ILE A 179 1.10 -5.28 -13.47
C ILE A 179 0.98 -4.01 -14.33
N ASP A 180 0.41 -4.18 -15.51
CA ASP A 180 0.03 -3.10 -16.41
C ASP A 180 -1.45 -2.77 -16.23
N TRP A 181 -1.74 -1.47 -16.16
CA TRP A 181 -3.09 -0.94 -15.92
C TRP A 181 -3.54 -0.14 -17.14
N SER A 182 -4.66 -0.54 -17.76
CA SER A 182 -5.26 0.12 -18.93
C SER A 182 -6.70 0.54 -18.73
#